data_AF-Q119I5-F1
#
_entry.id   AF-Q119I5-F1
#
_cell.length_a   1.000
_cell.length_b   1.000
_cell.length_c   1.000
_cell.angle_alpha   90.00
_cell.angle_beta   90.00
_cell.angle_gamma   90.00
#
_symmetry.space_group_name_H-M   'P 1'
#
loop_
_entity.id
_entity.type
_entity.pdbx_description
1 polymer ?
#
loop_
_entity_poly.entity_id
_entity_poly.type
_entity_poly.pdbx_seq_one_letter_code
_entity_poly.pdbx_strand_id
1 'polypeptide(L)'
;MSGYLIYHPPRVVSNFETTKVYHDNTNGNQDPYVWNQKFLHTYCHITQMSPQVGNINFWVSGDTFPNFSNLYCDLVFIVAEKLEWENPNTIKTSDPIIDTHEAYNDHYSWFWQHHYQRRRRFTLKADPESSFQPQNISQELIDIVPFLLQQGLTLTQLRKNLRSGFTSKPMGLGLIAAKLYSWLNQYANVKLSGAKLQKIRQENSHLASVRANASCTKKSQKKSLSC
;
A
#
# COMPACT_ATOMS: atom_id res chain seq x y z
N MET A 1 10.08 -5.65 -17.99
CA MET A 1 9.35 -5.52 -16.71
C MET A 1 7.87 -5.33 -17.01
N SER A 2 7.00 -6.04 -16.31
CA SER A 2 5.55 -5.84 -16.35
C SER A 2 5.08 -5.11 -15.10
N GLY A 3 3.80 -4.81 -14.99
CA GLY A 3 3.25 -4.10 -13.85
C GLY A 3 1.73 -4.05 -13.83
N TYR A 4 1.21 -3.51 -12.73
CA TYR A 4 -0.22 -3.32 -12.50
C TYR A 4 -0.51 -1.89 -12.06
N LEU A 5 -1.64 -1.34 -12.52
CA LEU A 5 -2.34 -0.28 -11.81
C LEU A 5 -3.24 -0.92 -10.75
N ILE A 6 -3.10 -0.48 -9.51
CA ILE A 6 -3.87 -0.98 -8.37
C ILE A 6 -4.61 0.22 -7.79
N TYR A 7 -5.94 0.22 -7.89
CA TYR A 7 -6.72 1.31 -7.32
C TYR A 7 -6.71 1.22 -5.81
N HIS A 8 -6.50 2.37 -5.18
CA HIS A 8 -6.64 2.58 -3.78
C HIS A 8 -7.67 3.69 -3.53
N PRO A 9 -8.53 3.57 -2.48
CA PRO A 9 -9.44 4.66 -2.08
C PRO A 9 -8.72 6.01 -1.82
N PRO A 10 -9.45 7.08 -1.44
CA PRO A 10 -8.80 8.33 -1.05
C PRO A 10 -7.81 8.15 0.12
N ARG A 11 -6.64 8.80 0.04
CA ARG A 11 -5.59 8.75 1.06
C ARG A 11 -5.85 9.74 2.19
N VAL A 12 -5.33 9.44 3.37
CA VAL A 12 -5.13 10.45 4.42
C VAL A 12 -3.89 11.26 4.06
N VAL A 13 -3.94 12.57 4.30
CA VAL A 13 -2.83 13.49 4.05
C VAL A 13 -2.40 14.09 5.37
N SER A 14 -1.11 13.93 5.69
CA SER A 14 -0.47 14.57 6.84
C SER A 14 0.57 15.55 6.35
N ASN A 15 0.57 16.75 6.92
CA ASN A 15 1.58 17.77 6.66
C ASN A 15 2.55 17.82 7.84
N PHE A 16 3.81 17.55 7.57
CA PHE A 16 4.94 17.80 8.46
C PHE A 16 5.67 19.05 7.98
N GLU A 17 6.53 19.64 8.81
CA GLU A 17 7.13 20.97 8.59
C GLU A 17 7.58 21.24 7.16
N THR A 18 8.22 20.25 6.51
CA THR A 18 8.70 20.38 5.12
C THR A 18 8.14 19.32 4.18
N THR A 19 7.30 18.40 4.66
CA THR A 19 6.93 17.19 3.93
C THR A 19 5.45 16.89 4.04
N LYS A 20 4.77 16.77 2.90
CA LYS A 20 3.41 16.24 2.79
C LYS A 20 3.48 14.75 2.49
N VAL A 21 2.78 13.94 3.28
CA VAL A 21 2.75 12.48 3.10
C VAL A 21 1.32 12.02 2.88
N TYR A 22 1.13 11.21 1.84
CA TYR A 22 -0.11 10.51 1.57
C TYR A 22 0.02 9.08 2.07
N HIS A 23 -0.87 8.67 2.97
CA HIS A 23 -0.80 7.36 3.61
C HIS A 23 -2.19 6.81 3.91
N ASP A 24 -2.23 5.60 4.46
CA ASP A 24 -3.47 4.95 4.86
C ASP A 24 -3.99 5.48 6.18
N ASN A 25 -5.29 5.29 6.41
CA ASN A 25 -5.84 5.53 7.73
C ASN A 25 -5.16 4.59 8.73
N THR A 26 -4.82 5.12 9.91
CA THR A 26 -4.16 4.36 10.97
C THR A 26 -5.13 3.41 11.71
N ASN A 27 -6.43 3.45 11.42
CA ASN A 27 -7.42 2.53 11.96
C ASN A 27 -7.46 1.20 11.17
N GLY A 28 -6.35 0.49 11.10
CA GLY A 28 -6.27 -0.77 10.36
C GLY A 28 -4.86 -1.11 9.88
N ASN A 29 -4.79 -2.06 8.94
CA ASN A 29 -3.58 -2.31 8.17
C ASN A 29 -3.28 -1.08 7.28
N GLN A 30 -2.00 -0.84 7.02
CA GLN A 30 -1.53 0.31 6.22
C GLN A 30 -0.85 -0.14 4.91
N ASP A 31 -1.31 -1.22 4.29
CA ASP A 31 -0.81 -1.76 3.02
C ASP A 31 -1.26 -0.91 1.81
N PRO A 32 -0.35 -0.38 0.98
CA PRO A 32 1.10 -0.66 0.90
C PRO A 32 2.01 0.33 1.61
N TYR A 33 1.45 1.42 2.16
CA TYR A 33 2.15 2.56 2.78
C TYR A 33 2.63 2.28 4.20
N VAL A 34 3.15 1.07 4.43
CA VAL A 34 3.69 0.70 5.72
C VAL A 34 4.92 1.55 5.99
N TRP A 35 4.97 2.16 7.18
CA TRP A 35 6.05 3.01 7.64
C TRP A 35 7.34 2.24 7.93
N ASN A 36 7.93 1.69 6.88
CA ASN A 36 9.04 0.77 6.92
C ASN A 36 9.99 1.08 5.77
N GLN A 37 11.27 0.69 5.90
CA GLN A 37 12.27 0.93 4.86
C GLN A 37 11.82 0.38 3.50
N LYS A 38 11.20 -0.81 3.52
CA LYS A 38 10.55 -1.41 2.35
C LYS A 38 9.05 -1.29 2.51
N PHE A 39 8.38 -0.72 1.51
CA PHE A 39 6.92 -0.82 1.39
C PHE A 39 6.51 -2.29 1.31
N LEU A 40 5.36 -2.63 1.88
CA LEU A 40 4.91 -4.01 2.02
C LEU A 40 3.54 -4.18 1.38
N HIS A 41 3.35 -5.26 0.62
CA HIS A 41 2.05 -5.59 0.04
C HIS A 41 1.67 -7.05 0.32
N THR A 42 0.55 -7.28 1.00
CA THR A 42 0.12 -8.61 1.48
C THR A 42 -1.39 -8.86 1.39
N TYR A 43 -2.22 -7.82 1.51
CA TYR A 43 -3.65 -8.02 1.70
C TYR A 43 -4.46 -7.61 0.49
N CYS A 44 -4.64 -6.30 0.29
CA CYS A 44 -5.55 -5.74 -0.68
C CYS A 44 -5.11 -6.14 -2.10
N HIS A 45 -6.00 -6.69 -2.92
CA HIS A 45 -5.76 -6.97 -4.36
C HIS A 45 -4.72 -8.03 -4.72
N ILE A 46 -3.89 -8.51 -3.77
CA ILE A 46 -2.74 -9.37 -4.08
C ILE A 46 -3.14 -10.69 -4.74
N THR A 47 -4.32 -11.23 -4.38
CA THR A 47 -4.86 -12.48 -4.94
C THR A 47 -5.36 -12.34 -6.37
N GLN A 48 -5.56 -11.11 -6.85
CA GLN A 48 -6.02 -10.82 -8.22
C GLN A 48 -4.84 -10.63 -9.19
N MET A 49 -3.61 -10.81 -8.72
CA MET A 49 -2.38 -10.56 -9.47
C MET A 49 -1.45 -11.76 -9.42
N SER A 50 -0.49 -11.78 -10.34
CA SER A 50 0.62 -12.75 -10.35
C SER A 50 1.97 -12.02 -10.38
N PRO A 51 2.26 -11.18 -9.38
CA PRO A 51 3.47 -10.35 -9.37
C PRO A 51 4.71 -11.22 -9.22
N GLN A 52 5.76 -10.80 -9.92
CA GLN A 52 7.11 -11.37 -9.89
C GLN A 52 8.12 -10.32 -9.42
N VAL A 53 9.26 -10.77 -8.91
CA VAL A 53 10.40 -9.89 -8.65
C VAL A 53 10.76 -9.11 -9.93
N GLY A 54 11.03 -7.81 -9.77
CA GLY A 54 11.25 -6.85 -10.85
C GLY A 54 9.98 -6.34 -11.53
N ASN A 55 8.78 -6.75 -11.12
CA ASN A 55 7.54 -6.09 -11.57
C ASN A 55 7.38 -4.72 -10.89
N ILE A 56 6.65 -3.81 -11.56
CA ILE A 56 6.41 -2.46 -11.08
C ILE A 56 4.91 -2.27 -10.86
N ASN A 57 4.49 -2.22 -9.61
CA ASN A 57 3.11 -1.96 -9.23
C ASN A 57 2.94 -0.47 -8.95
N PHE A 58 1.88 0.12 -9.50
CA PHE A 58 1.52 1.51 -9.28
C PHE A 58 0.22 1.54 -8.50
N TRP A 59 0.28 2.02 -7.27
CA TRP A 59 -0.92 2.31 -6.51
C TRP A 59 -1.41 3.69 -6.90
N VAL A 60 -2.72 3.78 -7.15
CA VAL A 60 -3.34 4.98 -7.69
C VAL A 60 -4.66 5.30 -7.00
N SER A 61 -4.93 6.58 -6.81
CA SER A 61 -6.21 7.10 -6.31
C SER A 61 -6.84 8.02 -7.35
N GLY A 62 -8.16 8.02 -7.42
CA GLY A 62 -8.93 8.82 -8.36
C GLY A 62 -9.65 9.97 -7.66
N ASP A 63 -9.87 11.07 -8.38
CA ASP A 63 -10.71 12.19 -7.93
C ASP A 63 -12.16 11.74 -7.65
N THR A 64 -12.71 10.88 -8.51
CA THR A 64 -13.97 10.17 -8.30
C THR A 64 -13.82 8.73 -8.76
N PHE A 65 -14.43 7.74 -8.09
CA PHE A 65 -14.30 6.35 -8.54
C PHE A 65 -15.67 5.66 -8.64
N PRO A 66 -15.97 4.94 -9.74
CA PRO A 66 -15.07 4.58 -10.86
C PRO A 66 -14.94 5.63 -11.97
N ASN A 67 -15.62 6.77 -11.90
CA ASN A 67 -15.74 7.72 -13.01
C ASN A 67 -14.66 8.82 -13.05
N PHE A 68 -13.44 8.51 -12.59
CA PHE A 68 -12.36 9.49 -12.43
C PHE A 68 -12.01 10.23 -13.72
N SER A 69 -11.65 11.50 -13.61
CA SER A 69 -10.95 12.21 -14.69
C SER A 69 -9.43 12.13 -14.50
N ASN A 70 -8.99 12.08 -13.24
CA ASN A 70 -7.57 12.06 -12.87
C ASN A 70 -7.26 10.78 -12.07
N LEU A 71 -6.08 10.21 -12.29
CA LEU A 71 -5.55 9.12 -11.46
C LEU A 71 -4.19 9.55 -10.92
N TYR A 72 -4.13 9.83 -9.64
CA TYR A 72 -2.92 10.22 -8.96
C TYR A 72 -2.11 8.99 -8.58
N CYS A 73 -0.82 8.97 -8.90
CA CYS A 73 0.07 7.89 -8.47
C CYS A 73 0.47 8.09 -7.01
N ASP A 74 -0.08 7.26 -6.15
CA ASP A 74 0.15 7.28 -4.71
C ASP A 74 1.51 6.63 -4.34
N LEU A 75 1.88 5.53 -5.03
CA LEU A 75 3.14 4.79 -4.82
C LEU A 75 3.60 4.07 -6.08
N VAL A 76 4.88 4.21 -6.37
CA VAL A 76 5.65 3.34 -7.25
C VAL A 76 6.28 2.23 -6.41
N PHE A 77 5.87 0.98 -6.62
CA PHE A 77 6.32 -0.19 -5.88
C PHE A 77 7.05 -1.15 -6.83
N ILE A 78 8.37 -1.20 -6.79
CA ILE A 78 9.15 -2.20 -7.51
C ILE A 78 9.30 -3.42 -6.62
N VAL A 79 8.84 -4.59 -7.07
CA VAL A 79 8.92 -5.83 -6.29
C VAL A 79 10.38 -6.29 -6.21
N ALA A 80 11.03 -6.14 -5.06
CA ALA A 80 12.36 -6.71 -4.82
C ALA A 80 12.28 -8.14 -4.29
N GLU A 81 11.29 -8.42 -3.44
CA GLU A 81 11.12 -9.73 -2.82
C GLU A 81 9.66 -10.17 -2.85
N LYS A 82 9.48 -11.49 -2.89
CA LYS A 82 8.18 -12.15 -2.73
C LYS A 82 8.37 -13.31 -1.77
N LEU A 83 7.89 -13.14 -0.54
CA LEU A 83 8.11 -14.07 0.55
C LEU A 83 6.79 -14.74 0.92
N GLU A 84 6.75 -16.07 0.85
CA GLU A 84 5.58 -16.85 1.29
C GLU A 84 5.52 -16.90 2.81
N TRP A 85 4.32 -16.81 3.36
CA TRP A 85 4.10 -17.02 4.78
C TRP A 85 4.11 -18.52 5.05
N GLU A 86 4.80 -18.95 6.11
CA GLU A 86 4.77 -20.34 6.56
C GLU A 86 3.33 -20.78 6.89
N ASN A 87 2.61 -19.91 7.60
CA ASN A 87 1.20 -20.12 7.92
C ASN A 87 0.35 -18.99 7.30
N PRO A 88 -0.58 -19.28 6.38
CA PRO A 88 -1.34 -18.25 5.68
C PRO A 88 -2.26 -17.39 6.56
N ASN A 89 -2.52 -17.77 7.80
CA ASN A 89 -3.44 -17.05 8.70
C ASN A 89 -2.89 -16.86 10.11
N THR A 90 -1.58 -17.04 10.30
CA THR A 90 -0.91 -16.75 11.57
C THR A 90 0.51 -16.28 11.27
N ILE A 91 1.00 -15.32 12.04
CA ILE A 91 2.35 -14.79 11.90
C ILE A 91 2.85 -14.30 13.26
N LYS A 92 4.10 -14.60 13.58
CA LYS A 92 4.75 -14.20 14.82
C LYS A 92 5.73 -13.08 14.55
N THR A 93 5.99 -12.25 15.56
CA THR A 93 6.99 -11.18 15.49
C THR A 93 8.40 -11.69 15.21
N SER A 94 8.68 -12.97 15.50
CA SER A 94 9.95 -13.64 15.25
C SER A 94 10.08 -14.20 13.83
N ASP A 95 9.02 -14.18 13.01
CA ASP A 95 9.07 -14.79 11.69
C ASP A 95 10.02 -13.99 10.78
N PRO A 96 10.92 -14.63 10.02
CA PRO A 96 11.96 -13.93 9.25
C PRO A 96 11.43 -12.95 8.19
N ILE A 97 10.15 -13.08 7.82
CA ILE A 97 9.48 -12.17 6.90
C ILE A 97 9.22 -10.78 7.53
N ILE A 98 9.21 -10.67 8.85
CA ILE A 98 8.96 -9.41 9.57
C ILE A 98 10.23 -8.54 9.57
N ASP A 99 10.13 -7.32 9.02
CA ASP A 99 11.28 -6.40 8.98
C ASP A 99 11.54 -5.74 10.35
N THR A 100 10.49 -5.28 11.01
CA THR A 100 10.55 -4.49 12.24
C THR A 100 9.33 -4.74 13.12
N HIS A 101 9.43 -4.35 14.40
CA HIS A 101 8.29 -4.42 15.32
C HIS A 101 7.14 -3.51 14.88
N GLU A 102 7.47 -2.33 14.35
CA GLU A 102 6.52 -1.38 13.78
C GLU A 102 5.81 -1.96 12.57
N ALA A 103 6.53 -2.56 11.63
CA ALA A 103 5.92 -3.24 10.48
C ALA A 103 4.98 -4.37 10.93
N TYR A 104 5.36 -5.13 11.96
CA TYR A 104 4.46 -6.14 12.53
C TYR A 104 3.14 -5.53 13.02
N ASN A 105 3.23 -4.44 13.78
CA ASN A 105 2.06 -3.78 14.35
C ASN A 105 1.18 -3.11 13.28
N ASP A 106 1.81 -2.41 12.34
CA ASP A 106 1.13 -1.57 11.36
C ASP A 106 0.62 -2.37 10.15
N HIS A 107 1.11 -3.60 9.95
CA HIS A 107 0.78 -4.43 8.79
C HIS A 107 0.50 -5.91 9.11
N TYR A 108 1.51 -6.65 9.58
CA TYR A 108 1.41 -8.12 9.64
C TYR A 108 0.39 -8.63 10.65
N SER A 109 0.21 -7.94 11.78
CA SER A 109 -0.72 -8.36 12.85
C SER A 109 -2.21 -8.26 12.46
N TRP A 110 -2.52 -7.71 11.28
CA TRP A 110 -3.86 -7.56 10.74
C TRP A 110 -4.34 -8.76 9.90
N PHE A 111 -3.60 -9.88 9.87
CA PHE A 111 -3.94 -11.06 9.07
C PHE A 111 -5.37 -11.58 9.30
N TRP A 112 -5.92 -11.39 10.51
CA TRP A 112 -7.27 -11.84 10.89
C TRP A 112 -8.39 -11.07 10.17
N GLN A 113 -8.14 -9.83 9.73
CA GLN A 113 -9.10 -9.07 8.90
C GLN A 113 -9.21 -9.63 7.48
N HIS A 114 -8.20 -10.39 7.05
CA HIS A 114 -8.07 -10.88 5.69
C HIS A 114 -7.82 -12.38 5.69
N HIS A 115 -8.69 -13.19 6.32
CA HIS A 115 -8.49 -14.63 6.42
C HIS A 115 -8.49 -15.32 5.05
N TYR A 116 -7.45 -16.10 4.74
CA TYR A 116 -7.31 -16.88 3.52
C TYR A 116 -7.83 -18.30 3.72
N GLN A 117 -8.69 -18.78 2.83
CA GLN A 117 -9.24 -20.14 2.94
C GLN A 117 -8.47 -21.19 2.13
N ARG A 118 -7.88 -20.82 0.98
CA ARG A 118 -7.34 -21.80 0.01
C ARG A 118 -6.01 -21.45 -0.63
N ARG A 119 -5.61 -20.17 -0.61
CA ARG A 119 -4.41 -19.70 -1.31
C ARG A 119 -3.25 -19.52 -0.34
N ARG A 120 -2.02 -19.69 -0.83
CA ARG A 120 -0.82 -19.27 -0.09
C ARG A 120 -0.85 -17.75 0.07
N ARG A 121 -0.53 -17.28 1.27
CA ARG A 121 -0.29 -15.85 1.52
C ARG A 121 1.18 -15.57 1.26
N PHE A 122 1.46 -14.44 0.63
CA PHE A 122 2.81 -13.94 0.50
C PHE A 122 2.81 -12.44 0.77
N THR A 123 3.97 -11.92 1.16
CA THR A 123 4.25 -10.49 1.21
C THR A 123 5.21 -10.15 0.11
N LEU A 124 4.87 -9.15 -0.70
CA LEU A 124 5.82 -8.46 -1.54
C LEU A 124 6.53 -7.41 -0.70
N LYS A 125 7.85 -7.30 -0.88
CA LYS A 125 8.63 -6.19 -0.34
C LYS A 125 9.18 -5.36 -1.49
N ALA A 126 9.03 -4.06 -1.35
CA ALA A 126 9.49 -3.12 -2.34
C ALA A 126 11.02 -2.96 -2.32
N ASP A 127 11.60 -2.65 -3.47
CA ASP A 127 12.97 -2.16 -3.55
C ASP A 127 13.07 -0.81 -2.80
N PRO A 128 13.92 -0.69 -1.77
CA PRO A 128 13.93 0.47 -0.89
C PRO A 128 14.45 1.75 -1.56
N GLU A 129 15.25 1.61 -2.62
CA GLU A 129 15.90 2.74 -3.31
C GLU A 129 15.10 3.20 -4.53
N SER A 130 14.44 2.24 -5.20
CA SER A 130 13.75 2.47 -6.46
C SER A 130 12.25 2.67 -6.30
N SER A 131 11.69 2.35 -5.12
CA SER A 131 10.26 2.54 -4.82
C SER A 131 10.04 3.82 -4.03
N PHE A 132 9.02 4.59 -4.41
CA PHE A 132 8.77 5.90 -3.83
C PHE A 132 7.35 6.39 -4.08
N GLN A 133 6.88 7.29 -3.22
CA GLN A 133 5.70 8.11 -3.50
C GLN A 133 6.12 9.31 -4.36
N PRO A 134 5.64 9.41 -5.61
CA PRO A 134 6.00 10.49 -6.53
C PRO A 134 5.14 11.74 -6.29
N GLN A 135 5.79 12.90 -6.20
CA GLN A 135 5.12 14.19 -6.00
C GLN A 135 5.71 15.29 -6.89
N ASN A 136 4.87 16.26 -7.24
CA ASN A 136 5.27 17.48 -7.95
C ASN A 136 5.98 18.48 -7.00
N ILE A 137 6.37 19.65 -7.53
CA ILE A 137 7.05 20.70 -6.74
C ILE A 137 6.20 21.26 -5.59
N SER A 138 4.87 21.20 -5.72
CA SER A 138 3.89 21.57 -4.67
C SER A 138 3.62 20.43 -3.68
N GLN A 139 4.39 19.34 -3.77
CA GLN A 139 4.24 18.12 -2.98
C GLN A 139 2.90 17.41 -3.17
N GLU A 140 2.23 17.62 -4.29
CA GLU A 140 0.99 16.92 -4.66
C GLU A 140 1.30 15.67 -5.46
N LEU A 141 0.46 14.65 -5.34
CA LEU A 141 0.58 13.43 -6.14
C LEU A 141 0.42 13.74 -7.64
N ILE A 142 1.16 12.98 -8.45
CA ILE A 142 1.22 13.21 -9.90
C ILE A 142 0.07 12.48 -10.59
N ASP A 143 -0.75 13.20 -11.36
CA ASP A 143 -1.77 12.60 -12.23
C ASP A 143 -1.12 11.88 -13.42
N ILE A 144 -1.42 10.60 -13.58
CA ILE A 144 -0.85 9.74 -14.62
C ILE A 144 -1.78 9.55 -15.81
N VAL A 145 -3.03 10.04 -15.76
CA VAL A 145 -3.97 9.90 -16.89
C VAL A 145 -3.38 10.49 -18.17
N PRO A 146 -2.82 11.72 -18.20
CA PRO A 146 -2.24 12.28 -19.43
C PRO A 146 -1.18 11.37 -20.05
N PHE A 147 -0.30 10.78 -19.24
CA PHE A 147 0.71 9.84 -19.71
C PHE A 147 0.08 8.57 -20.30
N LEU A 148 -0.89 7.97 -19.60
CA LEU A 148 -1.54 6.74 -20.05
C LEU A 148 -2.30 6.94 -21.37
N LEU A 149 -2.94 8.10 -21.55
CA LEU A 149 -3.59 8.46 -22.81
C LEU A 149 -2.59 8.59 -23.96
N GLN A 150 -1.42 9.20 -23.72
CA GLN A 150 -0.33 9.26 -24.71
C GLN A 150 0.23 7.89 -25.08
N GLN A 151 0.13 6.89 -24.20
CA GLN A 151 0.49 5.50 -24.50
C GLN A 151 -0.61 4.72 -25.25
N GLY A 152 -1.71 5.39 -25.64
CA GLY A 152 -2.79 4.80 -26.44
C GLY A 152 -3.90 4.12 -25.63
N LEU A 153 -3.91 4.26 -24.30
CA LEU A 153 -5.07 3.87 -23.49
C LEU A 153 -6.14 4.96 -23.59
N THR A 154 -7.41 4.58 -23.42
CA THR A 154 -8.52 5.53 -23.31
C THR A 154 -9.03 5.59 -21.88
N LEU A 155 -9.62 6.72 -21.49
CA LEU A 155 -10.23 6.87 -20.17
C LEU A 155 -11.32 5.82 -19.92
N THR A 156 -12.11 5.49 -20.95
CA THR A 156 -13.10 4.41 -20.89
C THR A 156 -12.48 3.04 -20.61
N GLN A 157 -11.34 2.72 -21.24
CA GLN A 157 -10.62 1.48 -20.95
C GLN A 157 -10.09 1.46 -19.52
N LEU A 158 -9.50 2.57 -19.04
CA LEU A 158 -9.00 2.68 -17.68
C LEU A 158 -10.13 2.44 -16.66
N ARG A 159 -11.25 3.16 -16.79
CA ARG A 159 -12.42 3.04 -15.89
C ARG A 159 -13.07 1.64 -15.93
N LYS A 160 -13.06 0.97 -17.08
CA LYS A 160 -13.63 -0.39 -17.24
C LYS A 160 -12.75 -1.48 -16.64
N ASN A 161 -11.43 -1.34 -16.77
CA ASN A 161 -10.46 -2.38 -16.44
C ASN A 161 -9.88 -2.25 -15.03
N LEU A 162 -9.85 -1.05 -14.47
CA LEU A 162 -9.47 -0.81 -13.08
C LEU A 162 -10.72 -0.87 -12.20
N ARG A 163 -10.78 -1.82 -11.25
CA ARG A 163 -11.95 -2.00 -10.37
C ARG A 163 -11.53 -2.00 -8.91
N SER A 164 -12.41 -1.53 -8.02
CA SER A 164 -12.21 -1.52 -6.56
C SER A 164 -13.32 -2.26 -5.81
N GLY A 165 -13.17 -2.46 -4.50
CA GLY A 165 -14.13 -3.17 -3.66
C GLY A 165 -14.14 -4.69 -3.83
N PHE A 166 -15.31 -5.32 -3.64
CA PHE A 166 -15.47 -6.79 -3.68
C PHE A 166 -15.10 -7.40 -5.05
N THR A 167 -15.27 -6.64 -6.13
CA THR A 167 -14.89 -7.04 -7.50
C THR A 167 -13.56 -6.40 -7.94
N SER A 168 -12.75 -5.98 -6.97
CA SER A 168 -11.53 -5.27 -7.29
C SER A 168 -10.60 -6.11 -8.17
N LYS A 169 -10.07 -5.45 -9.18
CA LYS A 169 -9.19 -6.05 -10.16
C LYS A 169 -8.12 -5.02 -10.57
N PRO A 170 -6.85 -5.30 -10.25
CA PRO A 170 -5.73 -4.55 -10.79
C PRO A 170 -5.69 -4.65 -12.32
N MET A 171 -5.37 -3.54 -12.97
CA MET A 171 -5.23 -3.48 -14.43
C MET A 171 -3.77 -3.75 -14.79
N GLY A 172 -3.50 -4.81 -15.55
CA GLY A 172 -2.16 -5.07 -16.08
C GLY A 172 -1.73 -4.02 -17.10
N LEU A 173 -0.47 -3.57 -17.02
CA LEU A 173 0.11 -2.57 -17.91
C LEU A 173 1.06 -3.15 -18.97
N GLY A 174 1.51 -4.40 -18.80
CA GLY A 174 2.53 -4.97 -19.68
C GLY A 174 3.77 -4.07 -19.75
N LEU A 175 4.26 -3.79 -20.96
CA LEU A 175 5.46 -2.97 -21.18
C LEU A 175 5.28 -1.48 -20.85
N ILE A 176 4.03 -0.99 -20.74
CA ILE A 176 3.76 0.41 -20.35
C ILE A 176 4.30 0.69 -18.94
N ALA A 177 4.35 -0.32 -18.07
CA ALA A 177 4.83 -0.19 -16.69
C ALA A 177 6.24 0.41 -16.61
N ALA A 178 7.18 -0.08 -17.42
CA ALA A 178 8.56 0.43 -17.42
C ALA A 178 8.63 1.89 -17.91
N LYS A 179 7.81 2.26 -18.90
CA LYS A 179 7.75 3.64 -19.40
C LYS A 179 7.15 4.59 -18.36
N LEU A 180 6.06 4.17 -17.69
CA LEU A 180 5.42 4.94 -16.63
C LEU A 180 6.39 5.16 -15.46
N TYR A 181 7.13 4.11 -15.07
CA TYR A 181 8.18 4.23 -14.06
C TYR A 181 9.22 5.29 -14.43
N SER A 182 9.81 5.19 -15.63
CA SER A 182 10.83 6.15 -16.08
C SER A 182 10.28 7.58 -16.12
N TRP A 183 9.04 7.75 -16.59
CA TRP A 183 8.37 9.05 -16.64
C TRP A 183 8.15 9.62 -15.23
N LEU A 184 7.58 8.86 -14.30
CA LEU A 184 7.42 9.30 -12.90
C LEU A 184 8.76 9.58 -12.22
N ASN A 185 9.77 8.73 -12.46
CA ASN A 185 11.11 8.91 -11.90
C ASN A 185 11.79 10.18 -12.44
N GLN A 186 11.50 10.59 -13.67
CA GLN A 186 12.03 11.84 -14.23
C GLN A 186 11.20 13.06 -13.82
N TYR A 187 9.88 12.93 -13.77
CA TYR A 187 8.95 14.04 -13.61
C TYR A 187 8.69 14.42 -12.14
N ALA A 188 8.84 13.47 -11.21
CA ALA A 188 8.66 13.74 -9.79
C ALA A 188 9.79 14.63 -9.25
N ASN A 189 9.41 15.80 -8.74
CA ASN A 189 10.32 16.71 -8.03
C ASN A 189 10.65 16.18 -6.63
N VAL A 190 9.69 15.51 -6.00
CA VAL A 190 9.83 14.92 -4.67
C VAL A 190 9.56 13.43 -4.77
N LYS A 191 10.46 12.64 -4.18
CA LYS A 191 10.36 11.19 -4.06
C LYS A 191 10.52 10.80 -2.60
N LEU A 192 9.42 10.32 -2.01
CA LEU A 192 9.44 9.84 -0.62
C LEU A 192 9.67 8.33 -0.64
N SER A 193 10.88 7.91 -0.25
CA SER A 193 11.23 6.49 -0.09
C SER A 193 10.71 5.94 1.24
N GLY A 194 10.63 4.62 1.35
CA GLY A 194 10.20 3.95 2.58
C GLY A 194 11.07 4.34 3.79
N ALA A 195 12.39 4.50 3.61
CA ALA A 195 13.30 4.97 4.66
C ALA A 195 12.91 6.35 5.23
N LYS A 196 12.54 7.31 4.36
CA LYS A 196 12.07 8.64 4.81
C LYS A 196 10.77 8.52 5.60
N LEU A 197 9.83 7.71 5.11
CA LEU A 197 8.55 7.50 5.77
C LEU A 197 8.72 6.80 7.13
N GLN A 198 9.59 5.79 7.22
CA GLN A 198 9.91 5.12 8.48
C GLN A 198 10.46 6.10 9.52
N LYS A 199 11.36 7.02 9.12
CA LYS A 199 11.86 8.06 10.02
C LYS A 199 10.75 8.98 10.53
N ILE A 200 9.89 9.46 9.62
CA ILE A 200 8.72 10.28 10.00
C ILE A 200 7.87 9.55 11.04
N ARG A 201 7.60 8.26 10.83
CA ARG A 201 6.82 7.43 11.76
C ARG A 201 7.46 7.26 13.14
N GLN A 202 8.78 7.13 13.20
CA GLN A 202 9.51 7.03 14.47
C GLN A 202 9.39 8.33 15.29
N GLU A 203 9.39 9.47 14.60
CA GLU A 203 9.21 10.80 15.21
C GLU A 203 7.74 11.12 15.53
N ASN A 204 6.80 10.37 14.95
CA ASN A 204 5.36 10.62 15.02
C ASN A 204 4.58 9.35 15.41
N SER A 205 4.61 8.99 16.70
CA SER A 205 3.99 7.76 17.22
C SER A 205 2.48 7.64 16.98
N HIS A 206 1.78 8.76 16.79
CA HIS A 206 0.35 8.78 16.46
C HIS A 206 0.01 8.19 15.09
N LEU A 207 1.00 8.00 14.21
CA LEU A 207 0.84 7.34 12.91
C LEU A 207 0.81 5.79 13.03
N ALA A 208 1.02 5.25 14.23
CA ALA A 208 0.88 3.82 14.50
C ALA A 208 -0.53 3.32 14.21
N SER A 209 -0.65 2.09 13.71
CA SER A 209 -1.95 1.49 13.57
C SER A 209 -2.63 1.31 14.93
N VAL A 210 -3.83 1.86 15.06
CA VAL A 210 -4.64 1.73 16.27
C VAL A 210 -5.14 0.29 16.35
N ARG A 211 -4.55 -0.50 17.24
CA ARG A 211 -5.06 -1.85 17.53
C ARG A 211 -6.42 -1.74 18.20
N ALA A 212 -7.40 -2.51 17.69
CA ALA A 212 -8.76 -2.58 18.24
C ALA A 212 -8.86 -3.08 19.70
N ASN A 213 -7.74 -3.42 20.36
CA ASN A 213 -7.69 -4.00 21.71
C ASN A 213 -7.14 -3.06 22.80
N ALA A 214 -7.25 -1.74 22.66
CA ALA A 214 -6.97 -0.82 23.77
C ALA A 214 -8.19 -0.57 24.69
N SER A 215 -9.37 -1.15 24.42
CA SER A 215 -10.61 -0.90 25.19
C SER A 215 -11.16 -2.11 25.96
N CYS A 216 -10.50 -3.28 25.94
CA CYS A 216 -10.98 -4.46 26.69
C CYS A 216 -10.22 -4.74 28.00
N THR A 217 -9.76 -3.68 28.69
CA THR A 217 -9.22 -3.79 30.06
C THR A 217 -9.82 -2.77 31.01
N LYS A 218 -11.14 -2.52 30.94
CA LYS A 218 -11.91 -1.94 32.06
C LYS A 218 -13.33 -2.51 32.13
N LYS A 219 -13.46 -3.66 32.78
CA LYS A 219 -14.60 -4.09 33.64
C LYS A 219 -14.16 -5.39 34.34
N SER A 220 -13.33 -5.29 35.37
CA SER A 220 -13.75 -5.26 36.79
C SER A 220 -14.59 -6.48 37.19
N GLN A 221 -13.91 -7.40 37.89
CA GLN A 221 -14.35 -8.04 39.13
C GLN A 221 -15.79 -7.74 39.59
N LYS A 222 -16.59 -8.80 39.75
CA LYS A 222 -17.74 -9.04 40.67
C LYS A 222 -18.63 -10.08 39.98
N LYS A 223 -19.04 -11.22 40.52
CA LYS A 223 -19.04 -11.80 41.87
C LYS A 223 -19.19 -13.32 41.67
N SER A 224 -18.42 -14.09 42.42
CA SER A 224 -18.88 -15.37 42.96
C SER A 224 -20.09 -15.13 43.86
N LEU A 225 -21.15 -15.93 43.72
CA LEU A 225 -21.98 -16.44 44.82
C LEU A 225 -22.96 -17.49 44.29
N SER A 226 -23.02 -18.56 45.07
CA SER A 226 -23.89 -19.74 45.04
C SER A 226 -25.38 -19.46 44.85
N CYS A 227 -26.08 -20.40 44.19
CA CYS A 227 -27.00 -21.36 44.81
C CYS A 227 -27.11 -22.59 43.91
#